data_AF-A0A941N3B4-F1
#
_entry.id   AF-A0A941N3B4-F1
#
_cell.length_a   1.000
_cell.length_b   1.000
_cell.length_c   1.000
_cell.angle_alpha   90.00
_cell.angle_beta   90.00
_cell.angle_gamma   90.00
#
_symmetry.space_group_name_H-M   'P 1'
#
loop_
_entity.id
_entity.type
_entity.pdbx_description
1 polymer ?
#
loop_
_entity_poly.entity_id
_entity_poly.type
_entity_poly.pdbx_seq_one_letter_code
_entity_poly.pdbx_strand_id
1 'polypeptide(L)'
;MNSQEQWDVIVIGAGAAGLLAATRAAERGRRTVLIERNPRPGVKILMSGGTRCNLTHNCDVRGIVEAYGNQGKFLHSALAALGPRDLVALVEAEGVPTKIEATGKIFPASNKAADILAALLRRLERSGGTLATEETVTAIDRTEGGLVVTTDRRVLTAPSVAITTGGCSYPGSGTKGDGYPWAVRLGHTLVPVRPALVPITTNADWPRSLRGITIPDVAVAVELRRGPQVPPGKLKPLATRRGSLLFAHFGLSGPVALDVSRAISGHPRPQDLDLICDFLPGESERAFDDVVRTQAAQQGKKGVTVLIPEILPRRLTTALLQQAQVPEDLRCAELGKEARSRFVAAFKRCVIPVSGTLGFGKAEVTSGGISLAEVDSKTMQSKLVPGLYFAGEVLDLDGPIGGFNFQAAFSTGWLAGGCL
;
A
#
# COMPACT_ATOMS: atom_id res chain seq x y z
N MET A 1 -0.70 42.92 18.20
CA MET A 1 -0.35 42.39 16.87
C MET A 1 0.59 41.22 17.11
N ASN A 2 0.11 39.98 17.00
CA ASN A 2 1.01 38.83 17.08
C ASN A 2 1.96 38.95 15.88
N SER A 3 3.27 39.07 16.14
CA SER A 3 4.28 39.12 15.10
C SER A 3 4.19 37.86 14.25
N GLN A 4 3.85 38.01 12.96
CA GLN A 4 3.85 36.89 12.02
C GLN A 4 5.30 36.48 11.76
N GLU A 5 5.60 35.19 11.92
CA GLU A 5 6.95 34.67 11.67
C GLU A 5 7.10 34.37 10.18
N GLN A 6 8.09 34.99 9.53
CA GLN A 6 8.30 34.88 8.09
C GLN A 6 9.31 33.78 7.74
N TRP A 7 8.95 32.94 6.77
CA TRP A 7 9.75 31.85 6.22
C TRP A 7 9.76 31.93 4.69
N ASP A 8 10.77 31.34 4.04
CA ASP A 8 10.72 31.16 2.58
C ASP A 8 9.82 29.97 2.24
N VAL A 9 9.90 28.91 3.05
CA VAL A 9 9.21 27.64 2.81
C VAL A 9 8.65 27.09 4.12
N ILE A 10 7.38 26.69 4.10
CA ILE A 10 6.74 25.92 5.18
C ILE A 10 6.34 24.55 4.63
N VAL A 11 6.79 23.47 5.28
CA VAL A 11 6.39 22.10 4.95
C VAL A 11 5.57 21.53 6.09
N ILE A 12 4.44 20.91 5.79
CA ILE A 12 3.47 20.44 6.80
C ILE A 12 3.40 18.91 6.79
N GLY A 13 3.83 18.30 7.90
CA GLY A 13 3.89 16.86 8.14
C GLY A 13 5.29 16.29 7.93
N ALA A 14 5.95 15.84 9.01
CA ALA A 14 7.30 15.27 8.98
C ALA A 14 7.29 13.76 8.68
N GLY A 15 6.55 13.38 7.63
CA GLY A 15 6.60 12.04 7.03
C GLY A 15 7.71 11.91 5.98
N ALA A 16 7.71 10.81 5.23
CA ALA A 16 8.70 10.55 4.17
C ALA A 16 8.81 11.70 3.14
N ALA A 17 7.67 12.17 2.63
CA ALA A 17 7.64 13.27 1.67
C ALA A 17 8.12 14.59 2.28
N GLY A 18 7.60 14.95 3.47
CA GLY A 18 7.92 16.22 4.12
C GLY A 18 9.37 16.33 4.55
N LEU A 19 9.97 15.25 5.06
CA LEU A 19 11.39 15.21 5.43
C LEU A 19 12.28 15.51 4.21
N LEU A 20 12.04 14.88 3.06
CA LEU A 20 12.84 15.16 1.87
C LEU A 20 12.51 16.50 1.22
N ALA A 21 11.25 16.94 1.24
CA ALA A 21 10.87 18.26 0.73
C ALA A 21 11.58 19.38 1.51
N ALA A 22 11.52 19.33 2.84
CA ALA A 22 12.14 20.33 3.70
C ALA A 22 13.68 20.29 3.60
N THR A 23 14.27 19.10 3.60
CA THR A 23 15.71 18.91 3.41
C THR A 23 16.16 19.52 2.09
N ARG A 24 15.47 19.20 0.99
CA ARG A 24 15.86 19.65 -0.34
C ARG A 24 15.69 21.15 -0.53
N ALA A 25 14.65 21.75 0.05
CA ALA A 25 14.47 23.20 0.05
C ALA A 25 15.60 23.90 0.84
N ALA A 26 15.94 23.39 2.02
CA ALA A 26 17.02 23.93 2.85
C ALA A 26 18.40 23.76 2.20
N GLU A 27 18.68 22.63 1.53
CA GLU A 27 19.89 22.42 0.72
C GLU A 27 20.04 23.47 -0.41
N ARG A 28 18.95 24.10 -0.83
CA ARG A 28 18.95 25.20 -1.83
C ARG A 28 19.10 26.58 -1.20
N GLY A 29 19.35 26.66 0.11
CA GLY A 29 19.52 27.91 0.85
C GLY A 29 18.21 28.59 1.25
N ARG A 30 17.06 27.90 1.16
CA ARG A 30 15.77 28.45 1.60
C ARG A 30 15.63 28.34 3.11
N ARG A 31 15.21 29.43 3.77
CA ARG A 31 14.82 29.39 5.17
C ARG A 31 13.54 28.55 5.30
N THR A 32 13.68 27.33 5.80
CA THR A 32 12.64 26.30 5.75
C THR A 32 12.26 25.79 7.13
N VAL A 33 10.96 25.75 7.42
CA VAL A 33 10.39 25.09 8.61
C VAL A 33 9.54 23.90 8.21
N LEU A 34 9.78 22.76 8.86
CA LEU A 34 8.99 21.54 8.77
C LEU A 34 8.17 21.39 10.05
N ILE A 35 6.85 21.47 9.94
CA ILE A 35 5.92 21.42 11.07
C ILE A 35 5.34 20.02 11.20
N GLU A 36 5.37 19.45 12.41
CA GLU A 36 4.85 18.13 12.74
C GLU A 36 4.00 18.19 14.00
N ARG A 37 2.83 17.56 13.95
CA ARG A 37 1.90 17.57 15.08
C ARG A 37 2.32 16.64 16.21
N ASN A 38 3.00 15.55 15.89
CA ASN A 38 3.38 14.54 16.86
C ASN A 38 4.67 14.97 17.57
N PRO A 39 4.92 14.45 18.79
CA PRO A 39 6.22 14.61 19.45
C PRO A 39 7.37 13.98 18.67
N ARG A 40 7.09 12.93 17.89
CA ARG A 40 8.09 12.21 17.11
C ARG A 40 7.74 12.28 15.62
N PRO A 41 8.65 12.75 14.74
CA PRO A 41 8.43 12.71 13.31
C PRO A 41 8.52 11.29 12.76
N GLY A 42 8.06 11.09 11.52
CA GLY A 42 8.30 9.84 10.79
C GLY A 42 7.66 8.59 11.39
N VAL A 43 6.57 8.71 12.16
CA VAL A 43 5.93 7.55 12.82
C VAL A 43 5.58 6.44 11.83
N LYS A 44 5.05 6.78 10.64
CA LYS A 44 4.81 5.80 9.56
C LYS A 44 6.07 5.11 9.06
N ILE A 45 7.20 5.82 8.98
CA ILE A 45 8.49 5.23 8.61
C ILE A 45 8.85 4.15 9.65
N LEU A 46 8.77 4.50 10.94
CA LEU A 46 9.14 3.63 12.06
C LEU A 46 8.34 2.33 12.14
N MET A 47 7.05 2.36 11.79
CA MET A 47 6.19 1.18 11.88
C MET A 47 6.18 0.31 10.61
N SER A 48 6.60 0.88 9.47
CA SER A 48 6.50 0.22 8.18
C SER A 48 7.40 -1.00 8.03
N GLY A 49 7.00 -1.93 7.15
CA GLY A 49 7.78 -3.15 6.87
C GLY A 49 7.99 -4.04 8.09
N GLY A 50 7.08 -3.97 9.08
CA GLY A 50 7.24 -4.63 10.37
C GLY A 50 8.38 -4.03 11.19
N THR A 51 8.42 -2.69 11.29
CA THR A 51 9.47 -1.88 11.94
C THR A 51 10.85 -1.89 11.30
N ARG A 52 10.95 -2.42 10.08
CA ARG A 52 12.21 -2.51 9.32
C ARG A 52 12.37 -1.42 8.27
N CYS A 53 11.28 -0.76 7.86
CA CYS A 53 11.21 0.17 6.74
C CYS A 53 11.55 -0.47 5.39
N ASN A 54 10.51 -0.82 4.63
CA ASN A 54 10.66 -1.21 3.23
C ASN A 54 10.83 0.06 2.39
N LEU A 55 12.07 0.51 2.26
CA LEU A 55 12.46 1.84 1.75
C LEU A 55 11.97 2.07 0.31
N THR A 56 12.21 1.08 -0.56
CA THR A 56 11.84 1.10 -1.97
C THR A 56 11.83 -0.32 -2.54
N HIS A 57 11.68 -0.44 -3.86
CA HIS A 57 11.67 -1.69 -4.59
C HIS A 57 12.86 -1.75 -5.57
N ASN A 58 13.46 -2.92 -5.71
CA ASN A 58 14.56 -3.19 -6.63
C ASN A 58 14.06 -3.27 -8.08
N CYS A 59 13.76 -2.11 -8.64
CA CYS A 59 13.38 -1.92 -10.04
C CYS A 59 13.88 -0.55 -10.53
N ASP A 60 13.74 -0.29 -11.81
CA ASP A 60 14.02 1.02 -12.38
C ASP A 60 12.79 1.94 -12.26
N VAL A 61 12.93 3.18 -12.75
CA VAL A 61 11.84 4.17 -12.79
C VAL A 61 10.62 3.61 -13.52
N ARG A 62 10.83 2.88 -14.62
CA ARG A 62 9.76 2.30 -15.41
C ARG A 62 8.97 1.26 -14.60
N GLY A 63 9.65 0.40 -13.84
CA GLY A 63 9.02 -0.57 -12.96
C GLY A 63 8.12 0.07 -11.90
N ILE A 64 8.55 1.20 -11.31
CA ILE A 64 7.70 1.96 -10.38
C ILE A 64 6.47 2.53 -11.12
N VAL A 65 6.65 3.16 -12.28
CA VAL A 65 5.54 3.72 -13.06
C VAL A 65 4.52 2.65 -13.43
N GLU A 66 4.97 1.49 -13.91
CA GLU A 66 4.09 0.37 -14.27
C GLU A 66 3.31 -0.16 -13.06
N ALA A 67 3.93 -0.20 -11.86
CA ALA A 67 3.28 -0.64 -10.63
C ALA A 67 2.07 0.23 -10.22
N TYR A 68 2.10 1.53 -10.53
CA TYR A 68 0.98 2.46 -10.28
C TYR A 68 -0.09 2.45 -11.39
N GLY A 69 0.11 1.69 -12.46
CA GLY A 69 -0.83 1.62 -13.59
C GLY A 69 -1.13 2.99 -14.19
N ASN A 70 -2.40 3.35 -14.32
CA ASN A 70 -2.83 4.58 -14.98
C ASN A 70 -2.30 5.87 -14.30
N GLN A 71 -2.16 5.86 -12.98
CA GLN A 71 -1.65 7.01 -12.21
C GLN A 71 -0.12 7.14 -12.33
N GLY A 72 0.59 6.08 -12.72
CA GLY A 72 2.05 6.06 -12.74
C GLY A 72 2.69 7.13 -13.62
N LYS A 73 2.01 7.55 -14.70
CA LYS A 73 2.52 8.61 -15.59
C LYS A 73 2.76 9.93 -14.87
N PHE A 74 2.00 10.23 -13.82
CA PHE A 74 2.19 11.43 -13.00
C PHE A 74 3.54 11.44 -12.29
N LEU A 75 4.10 10.26 -11.98
CA LEU A 75 5.33 10.12 -11.21
C LEU A 75 6.61 10.26 -12.04
N HIS A 76 6.54 10.37 -13.38
CA HIS A 76 7.74 10.37 -14.23
C HIS A 76 8.80 11.40 -13.82
N SER A 77 8.41 12.66 -13.63
CA SER A 77 9.37 13.71 -13.26
C SER A 77 9.89 13.54 -11.84
N ALA A 78 9.04 13.10 -10.91
CA ALA A 78 9.44 12.85 -9.52
C ALA A 78 10.46 11.71 -9.44
N LEU A 79 10.22 10.61 -10.17
CA LEU A 79 11.11 9.46 -10.22
C LEU A 79 12.39 9.72 -11.01
N ALA A 80 12.36 10.65 -11.97
CA ALA A 80 13.58 11.12 -12.63
C ALA A 80 14.45 11.98 -11.70
N ALA A 81 13.83 12.74 -10.79
CA ALA A 81 14.54 13.57 -9.82
C ALA A 81 15.12 12.76 -8.65
N LEU A 82 14.45 11.67 -8.25
CA LEU A 82 14.92 10.73 -7.24
C LEU A 82 14.31 9.35 -7.51
N GLY A 83 15.04 8.50 -8.25
CA GLY A 83 14.61 7.13 -8.53
C GLY A 83 14.95 6.15 -7.39
N PRO A 84 14.64 4.85 -7.55
CA PRO A 84 14.97 3.84 -6.54
C PRO A 84 16.45 3.75 -6.21
N ARG A 85 17.32 3.79 -7.23
CA ARG A 85 18.78 3.76 -7.04
C ARG A 85 19.29 5.01 -6.33
N ASP A 86 18.76 6.18 -6.69
CA ASP A 86 19.16 7.46 -6.10
C ASP A 86 18.71 7.54 -4.63
N LEU A 87 17.52 7.04 -4.30
CA LEU A 87 17.04 6.97 -2.93
C LEU A 87 17.91 6.03 -2.06
N VAL A 88 18.32 4.88 -2.60
CA VAL A 88 19.27 3.98 -1.91
C VAL A 88 20.60 4.70 -1.67
N ALA A 89 21.18 5.30 -2.71
CA ALA A 89 22.44 6.04 -2.60
C ALA A 89 22.35 7.20 -1.60
N LEU A 90 21.21 7.91 -1.56
CA LEU A 90 20.93 8.99 -0.61
C LEU A 90 21.02 8.50 0.84
N VAL A 91 20.38 7.37 1.15
CA VAL A 91 20.36 6.80 2.50
C VAL A 91 21.71 6.17 2.88
N GLU A 92 22.40 5.52 1.93
CA GLU A 92 23.72 4.95 2.16
C GLU A 92 24.77 6.04 2.42
N ALA A 93 24.67 7.20 1.75
CA ALA A 93 25.51 8.37 2.01
C ALA A 93 25.31 8.95 3.42
N GLU A 94 24.18 8.68 4.07
CA GLU A 94 23.92 9.02 5.48
C GLU A 94 24.34 7.91 6.46
N GLY A 95 25.08 6.90 5.97
CA GLY A 95 25.67 5.83 6.78
C GLY A 95 24.73 4.66 7.06
N VAL A 96 23.69 4.45 6.24
CA VAL A 96 22.75 3.34 6.41
C VAL A 96 22.83 2.38 5.22
N PRO A 97 23.64 1.32 5.28
CA PRO A 97 23.71 0.30 4.25
C PRO A 97 22.35 -0.36 4.00
N THR A 98 22.07 -0.73 2.76
CA THR A 98 20.82 -1.40 2.38
C THR A 98 21.03 -2.86 1.95
N LYS A 99 19.92 -3.61 1.88
CA LYS A 99 19.89 -4.98 1.34
C LYS A 99 18.62 -5.23 0.56
N ILE A 100 18.72 -6.12 -0.42
CA ILE A 100 17.61 -6.55 -1.27
C ILE A 100 17.16 -7.93 -0.81
N GLU A 101 15.86 -8.12 -0.59
CA GLU A 101 15.27 -9.44 -0.34
C GLU A 101 14.86 -10.12 -1.65
N ALA A 102 14.64 -11.44 -1.61
CA ALA A 102 14.20 -12.23 -2.78
C ALA A 102 12.91 -11.71 -3.43
N THR A 103 12.10 -10.96 -2.68
CA THR A 103 10.85 -10.34 -3.18
C THR A 103 11.08 -8.98 -3.87
N GLY A 104 12.32 -8.54 -4.04
CA GLY A 104 12.70 -7.24 -4.61
C GLY A 104 12.61 -6.08 -3.63
N LYS A 105 12.05 -6.28 -2.43
CA LYS A 105 11.96 -5.25 -1.38
C LYS A 105 13.35 -4.84 -0.89
N ILE A 106 13.55 -3.54 -0.66
CA ILE A 106 14.81 -3.00 -0.15
C ILE A 106 14.62 -2.52 1.29
N PHE A 107 15.46 -3.02 2.19
CA PHE A 107 15.46 -2.68 3.61
C PHE A 107 16.84 -2.15 4.04
N PRO A 108 16.94 -1.39 5.15
CA PRO A 108 18.23 -1.19 5.81
C PRO A 108 18.82 -2.55 6.20
N ALA A 109 20.14 -2.70 6.06
CA ALA A 109 20.85 -3.92 6.39
C ALA A 109 20.59 -4.36 7.85
N SER A 110 20.47 -3.37 8.75
CA SER A 110 20.16 -3.53 10.18
C SER A 110 18.74 -4.04 10.49
N ASN A 111 17.83 -4.05 9.51
CA ASN A 111 16.39 -4.27 9.70
C ASN A 111 15.72 -3.28 10.68
N LYS A 112 16.25 -2.07 10.87
CA LYS A 112 15.67 -1.08 11.78
C LYS A 112 15.21 0.15 11.01
N ALA A 113 13.90 0.40 11.01
CA ALA A 113 13.32 1.64 10.46
C ALA A 113 13.85 2.90 11.16
N ALA A 114 14.26 2.78 12.42
CA ALA A 114 14.86 3.85 13.20
C ALA A 114 16.15 4.39 12.55
N ASP A 115 16.94 3.54 11.90
CA ASP A 115 18.19 3.97 11.26
C ASP A 115 17.90 4.84 10.03
N ILE A 116 16.87 4.47 9.25
CA ILE A 116 16.38 5.28 8.12
C ILE A 116 15.89 6.64 8.61
N LEU A 117 15.04 6.67 9.63
CA LEU A 117 14.53 7.95 10.16
C LEU A 117 15.66 8.82 10.70
N ALA A 118 16.62 8.23 11.44
CA ALA A 118 17.75 8.97 11.98
C ALA A 118 18.63 9.56 10.86
N ALA A 119 18.85 8.82 9.76
CA ALA A 119 19.54 9.34 8.58
C ALA A 119 18.83 10.55 7.97
N LEU A 120 17.52 10.46 7.77
CA LEU A 120 16.74 11.58 7.21
C LEU A 120 16.76 12.82 8.13
N LEU A 121 16.67 12.63 9.44
CA LEU A 121 16.72 13.74 10.41
C LEU A 121 18.11 14.40 10.46
N ARG A 122 19.19 13.61 10.47
CA ARG A 122 20.56 14.15 10.39
C ARG A 122 20.76 14.98 9.13
N ARG A 123 20.23 14.52 7.99
CA ARG A 123 20.32 15.26 6.74
C ARG A 123 19.54 16.57 6.78
N LEU A 124 18.31 16.56 7.32
CA LEU A 124 17.51 17.76 7.51
C LEU A 124 18.26 18.79 8.37
N GLU A 125 18.82 18.37 9.51
CA GLU A 125 19.60 19.23 10.39
C GLU A 125 20.82 19.80 9.67
N ARG A 126 21.60 18.95 8.99
CA ARG A 126 22.79 19.38 8.21
C ARG A 126 22.43 20.33 7.07
N SER A 127 21.23 20.23 6.50
CA SER A 127 20.75 21.14 5.45
C SER A 127 20.35 22.52 5.97
N GLY A 128 20.25 22.71 7.29
CA GLY A 128 19.76 23.95 7.91
C GLY A 128 18.22 24.04 8.01
N GLY A 129 17.51 22.95 7.75
CA GLY A 129 16.06 22.88 7.91
C GLY A 129 15.66 22.86 9.38
N THR A 130 14.64 23.65 9.74
CA THR A 130 14.12 23.70 11.11
C THR A 130 12.96 22.72 11.27
N LEU A 131 13.04 21.78 12.21
CA LEU A 131 11.93 20.89 12.56
C LEU A 131 11.20 21.42 13.80
N ALA A 132 9.89 21.62 13.69
CA ALA A 132 9.01 22.00 14.79
C ALA A 132 7.99 20.88 15.04
N THR A 133 8.19 20.12 16.12
CA THR A 133 7.28 19.05 16.57
C THR A 133 6.24 19.56 17.56
N GLU A 134 5.21 18.75 17.83
CA GLU A 134 4.12 19.10 18.75
C GLU A 134 3.38 20.38 18.37
N GLU A 135 3.33 20.70 17.08
CA GLU A 135 2.70 21.90 16.54
C GLU A 135 1.68 21.50 15.47
N THR A 136 0.41 21.79 15.75
CA THR A 136 -0.70 21.39 14.87
C THR A 136 -1.11 22.56 13.99
N VAL A 137 -0.98 22.40 12.67
CA VAL A 137 -1.59 23.32 11.69
C VAL A 137 -3.11 23.20 11.75
N THR A 138 -3.80 24.33 11.80
CA THR A 138 -5.27 24.44 11.89
C THR A 138 -5.89 25.09 10.65
N ALA A 139 -5.16 26.00 9.98
CA ALA A 139 -5.62 26.65 8.76
C ALA A 139 -4.47 27.02 7.82
N ILE A 140 -4.80 27.10 6.53
CA ILE A 140 -3.94 27.59 5.46
C ILE A 140 -4.81 28.52 4.61
N ASP A 141 -4.41 29.78 4.50
CA ASP A 141 -5.14 30.83 3.81
C ASP A 141 -4.24 31.55 2.80
N ARG A 142 -4.85 32.07 1.73
CA ARG A 142 -4.14 32.88 0.73
C ARG A 142 -4.11 34.34 1.17
N THR A 143 -3.00 35.03 0.91
CA THR A 143 -2.89 36.49 1.06
C THR A 143 -2.22 37.11 -0.16
N GLU A 144 -2.19 38.44 -0.24
CA GLU A 144 -1.50 39.15 -1.34
C GLU A 144 0.01 38.83 -1.40
N GLY A 145 0.63 38.48 -0.26
CA GLY A 145 2.06 38.20 -0.13
C GLY A 145 2.45 36.72 -0.14
N GLY A 146 1.51 35.79 -0.35
CA GLY A 146 1.77 34.35 -0.34
C GLY A 146 0.71 33.56 0.42
N LEU A 147 1.15 32.67 1.31
CA LEU A 147 0.28 31.85 2.15
C LEU A 147 0.52 32.14 3.64
N VAL A 148 -0.57 32.11 4.40
CA VAL A 148 -0.55 32.15 5.86
C VAL A 148 -0.86 30.75 6.38
N VAL A 149 -0.01 30.26 7.28
CA VAL A 149 -0.22 28.99 7.99
C VAL A 149 -0.47 29.30 9.46
N THR A 150 -1.66 28.95 9.94
CA THR A 150 -2.02 29.11 11.36
C THR A 150 -1.83 27.78 12.06
N THR A 151 -1.12 27.80 13.19
CA THR A 151 -0.98 26.66 14.09
C THR A 151 -1.65 26.95 15.43
N ASP A 152 -1.71 25.94 16.30
CA ASP A 152 -2.11 26.10 17.70
C ASP A 152 -1.11 26.92 18.53
N ARG A 153 0.06 27.26 17.98
CA ARG A 153 1.13 28.00 18.68
C ARG A 153 1.41 29.38 18.09
N ARG A 154 1.33 29.54 16.77
CA ARG A 154 1.75 30.76 16.07
C ARG A 154 1.11 30.89 14.68
N VAL A 155 1.33 32.06 14.08
CA VAL A 155 0.96 32.36 12.70
C VAL A 155 2.25 32.55 11.91
N LEU A 156 2.41 31.79 10.84
CA LEU A 156 3.57 31.83 9.96
C LEU A 156 3.16 32.29 8.57
N THR A 157 4.08 32.92 7.84
CA THR A 157 3.89 33.33 6.44
C THR A 157 5.01 32.82 5.57
N ALA A 158 4.68 32.39 4.36
CA ALA A 158 5.67 32.02 3.36
C ALA A 158 5.12 32.17 1.93
N PRO A 159 5.96 32.49 0.94
CA PRO A 159 5.58 32.44 -0.46
C PRO A 159 5.32 30.99 -0.94
N SER A 160 5.96 30.00 -0.31
CA SER A 160 5.85 28.58 -0.66
C SER A 160 5.41 27.73 0.54
N VAL A 161 4.35 26.92 0.35
CA VAL A 161 3.85 25.97 1.37
C VAL A 161 3.65 24.59 0.74
N ALA A 162 4.18 23.54 1.37
CA ALA A 162 3.97 22.16 0.95
C ALA A 162 3.11 21.37 1.95
N ILE A 163 2.00 20.81 1.46
CA ILE A 163 1.16 19.88 2.22
C ILE A 163 1.69 18.46 1.98
N THR A 164 2.24 17.86 3.04
CA THR A 164 2.80 16.49 3.08
C THR A 164 2.24 15.67 4.23
N THR A 165 1.00 15.95 4.61
CA THR A 165 0.31 15.40 5.80
C THR A 165 0.00 13.89 5.72
N GLY A 166 0.26 13.26 4.57
CA GLY A 166 -0.17 11.90 4.28
C GLY A 166 -1.68 11.79 4.11
N GLY A 167 -2.18 10.55 4.11
CA GLY A 167 -3.60 10.25 3.96
C GLY A 167 -4.35 10.01 5.28
N CYS A 168 -5.26 9.04 5.27
CA CYS A 168 -6.08 8.63 6.41
C CYS A 168 -5.66 7.28 7.01
N SER A 169 -4.76 6.53 6.37
CA SER A 169 -4.35 5.21 6.84
C SER A 169 -3.58 5.29 8.15
N TYR A 170 -3.89 4.37 9.07
CA TYR A 170 -3.32 4.30 10.42
C TYR A 170 -3.31 5.65 11.17
N PRO A 171 -4.49 6.16 11.60
CA PRO A 171 -4.61 7.47 12.26
C PRO A 171 -3.76 7.64 13.53
N GLY A 172 -3.37 6.53 14.18
CA GLY A 172 -2.46 6.52 15.33
C GLY A 172 -1.05 7.02 14.99
N SER A 173 -0.69 7.15 13.71
CA SER A 173 0.55 7.81 13.26
C SER A 173 0.43 9.32 13.06
N GLY A 174 -0.75 9.90 13.30
CA GLY A 174 -1.03 11.32 13.12
C GLY A 174 -1.60 11.71 11.75
N THR A 175 -1.62 10.79 10.78
CA THR A 175 -2.22 11.01 9.44
C THR A 175 -3.73 10.81 9.50
N LYS A 176 -4.48 11.91 9.59
CA LYS A 176 -5.94 11.92 9.74
C LYS A 176 -6.68 12.52 8.53
N GLY A 177 -5.97 12.75 7.43
CA GLY A 177 -6.50 13.45 6.27
C GLY A 177 -6.66 14.96 6.46
N ASP A 178 -5.91 15.57 7.39
CA ASP A 178 -6.04 17.01 7.72
C ASP A 178 -5.74 17.93 6.53
N GLY A 179 -4.88 17.48 5.59
CA GLY A 179 -4.58 18.22 4.36
C GLY A 179 -5.76 18.33 3.39
N TYR A 180 -6.73 17.41 3.43
CA TYR A 180 -7.81 17.39 2.45
C TYR A 180 -8.80 18.55 2.64
N PRO A 181 -9.33 18.84 3.85
CA PRO A 181 -10.20 20.00 4.05
C PRO A 181 -9.52 21.33 3.71
N TRP A 182 -8.21 21.46 3.94
CA TRP A 182 -7.46 22.66 3.58
C TRP A 182 -7.41 22.84 2.06
N ALA A 183 -7.04 21.79 1.33
CA ALA A 183 -6.98 21.81 -0.12
C ALA A 183 -8.36 22.09 -0.75
N VAL A 184 -9.43 21.47 -0.23
CA VAL A 184 -10.80 21.68 -0.72
C VAL A 184 -11.24 23.14 -0.54
N ARG A 185 -10.98 23.77 0.62
CA ARG A 185 -11.25 25.21 0.80
C ARG A 185 -10.46 26.09 -0.16
N LEU A 186 -9.26 25.66 -0.54
CA LEU A 186 -8.41 26.34 -1.50
C LEU A 186 -8.79 26.06 -2.98
N GLY A 187 -9.85 25.29 -3.22
CA GLY A 187 -10.46 25.06 -4.52
C GLY A 187 -10.14 23.70 -5.16
N HIS A 188 -9.44 22.81 -4.46
CA HIS A 188 -9.05 21.51 -5.01
C HIS A 188 -10.15 20.44 -4.93
N THR A 189 -10.14 19.54 -5.90
CA THR A 189 -11.00 18.35 -5.91
C THR A 189 -10.39 17.23 -5.07
N LEU A 190 -11.16 16.72 -4.11
CA LEU A 190 -10.84 15.51 -3.37
C LEU A 190 -11.44 14.28 -4.07
N VAL A 191 -10.59 13.42 -4.62
CA VAL A 191 -10.98 12.08 -5.07
C VAL A 191 -11.35 11.26 -3.82
N PRO A 192 -12.53 10.58 -3.78
CA PRO A 192 -12.98 9.88 -2.59
C PRO A 192 -11.94 8.92 -2.01
N VAL A 193 -11.60 9.16 -0.74
CA VAL A 193 -10.58 8.40 -0.03
C VAL A 193 -11.14 7.08 0.50
N ARG A 194 -10.34 6.01 0.37
CA ARG A 194 -10.70 4.67 0.86
C ARG A 194 -9.48 3.93 1.40
N PRO A 195 -9.67 2.98 2.34
CA PRO A 195 -8.59 2.12 2.82
C PRO A 195 -8.01 1.29 1.67
N ALA A 196 -6.69 1.22 1.54
CA ALA A 196 -6.01 0.35 0.59
C ALA A 196 -4.81 -0.35 1.23
N LEU A 197 -4.37 -1.45 0.63
CA LEU A 197 -3.42 -2.38 1.26
C LEU A 197 -3.88 -2.74 2.68
N VAL A 198 -5.13 -3.17 2.80
CA VAL A 198 -5.81 -3.42 4.07
C VAL A 198 -6.23 -4.88 4.17
N PRO A 199 -6.14 -5.51 5.36
CA PRO A 199 -6.58 -6.89 5.50
C PRO A 199 -8.07 -7.06 5.21
N ILE A 200 -8.42 -8.18 4.59
CA ILE A 200 -9.78 -8.52 4.13
C ILE A 200 -10.48 -9.36 5.19
N THR A 201 -11.74 -9.04 5.50
CA THR A 201 -12.54 -9.80 6.45
C THR A 201 -13.47 -10.78 5.76
N THR A 202 -13.71 -11.91 6.42
CA THR A 202 -14.70 -12.91 6.01
C THR A 202 -15.48 -13.43 7.22
N ASN A 203 -16.73 -13.79 6.98
CA ASN A 203 -17.59 -14.45 7.96
C ASN A 203 -17.61 -15.97 7.78
N ALA A 204 -16.90 -16.52 6.78
CA ALA A 204 -16.73 -17.95 6.66
C ALA A 204 -15.84 -18.49 7.81
N ASP A 205 -16.21 -19.65 8.36
CA ASP A 205 -15.50 -20.23 9.50
C ASP A 205 -14.20 -20.94 9.10
N TRP A 206 -14.20 -21.58 7.93
CA TRP A 206 -13.06 -22.40 7.50
C TRP A 206 -11.76 -21.59 7.29
N PRO A 207 -11.73 -20.34 6.76
CA PRO A 207 -10.48 -19.60 6.67
C PRO A 207 -9.93 -19.22 8.05
N ARG A 208 -10.80 -18.99 9.04
CA ARG A 208 -10.39 -18.66 10.42
C ARG A 208 -9.71 -19.85 11.10
N SER A 209 -10.17 -21.08 10.81
CA SER A 209 -9.53 -22.29 11.33
C SER A 209 -8.11 -22.50 10.79
N LEU A 210 -7.73 -21.79 9.71
CA LEU A 210 -6.40 -21.81 9.10
C LEU A 210 -5.46 -20.71 9.64
N ARG A 211 -5.84 -19.97 10.68
CA ARG A 211 -5.02 -18.89 11.25
C ARG A 211 -3.54 -19.28 11.41
N GLY A 212 -2.66 -18.38 10.99
CA GLY A 212 -1.21 -18.52 11.04
C GLY A 212 -0.61 -19.27 9.85
N ILE A 213 -1.41 -19.83 8.95
CA ILE A 213 -0.91 -20.46 7.71
C ILE A 213 -0.64 -19.37 6.67
N THR A 214 0.56 -19.42 6.11
CA THR A 214 0.97 -18.61 4.95
C THR A 214 1.19 -19.53 3.76
N ILE A 215 0.56 -19.21 2.64
CA ILE A 215 0.83 -19.86 1.35
C ILE A 215 1.69 -18.89 0.54
N PRO A 216 2.90 -19.29 0.08
CA PRO A 216 3.83 -18.38 -0.58
C PRO A 216 3.32 -17.85 -1.94
N ASP A 217 2.52 -18.64 -2.64
CA ASP A 217 2.12 -18.35 -4.02
C ASP A 217 0.66 -18.76 -4.27
N VAL A 218 -0.22 -17.76 -4.33
CA VAL A 218 -1.65 -17.90 -4.59
C VAL A 218 -2.04 -16.82 -5.60
N ALA A 219 -2.83 -17.16 -6.61
CA ALA A 219 -3.52 -16.15 -7.41
C ALA A 219 -4.89 -15.87 -6.80
N VAL A 220 -5.19 -14.59 -6.56
CA VAL A 220 -6.44 -14.13 -5.98
C VAL A 220 -7.10 -13.16 -6.95
N ALA A 221 -8.37 -13.41 -7.25
CA ALA A 221 -9.23 -12.51 -7.98
C ALA A 221 -10.41 -12.04 -7.10
N VAL A 222 -10.86 -10.81 -7.32
CA VAL A 222 -12.07 -10.25 -6.69
C VAL A 222 -13.19 -10.26 -7.72
N GLU A 223 -14.27 -10.98 -7.44
CA GLU A 223 -15.42 -11.11 -8.33
C GLU A 223 -16.71 -10.69 -7.62
N LEU A 224 -17.71 -10.25 -8.39
CA LEU A 224 -19.07 -10.07 -7.90
C LEU A 224 -19.68 -11.44 -7.61
N ARG A 225 -20.16 -11.64 -6.37
CA ARG A 225 -20.97 -12.79 -6.01
C ARG A 225 -22.25 -12.77 -6.86
N ARG A 226 -22.47 -13.85 -7.59
CA ARG A 226 -23.74 -14.11 -8.27
C ARG A 226 -24.36 -15.39 -7.72
N GLY A 227 -25.66 -15.54 -7.96
CA GLY A 227 -26.41 -16.74 -7.59
C GLY A 227 -25.81 -18.00 -8.22
N PRO A 228 -26.29 -19.20 -7.83
CA PRO A 228 -25.68 -20.50 -8.12
C PRO A 228 -25.56 -20.86 -9.62
N GLN A 229 -26.09 -20.03 -10.51
CA GLN A 229 -26.14 -20.25 -11.96
C GLN A 229 -24.82 -19.91 -12.67
N VAL A 230 -23.93 -19.13 -12.05
CA VAL A 230 -22.62 -18.78 -12.64
C VAL A 230 -21.51 -19.44 -11.83
N PRO A 231 -20.71 -20.34 -12.43
CA PRO A 231 -19.56 -20.92 -11.74
C PRO A 231 -18.57 -19.84 -11.29
N PRO A 232 -18.00 -19.94 -10.07
CA PRO A 232 -16.97 -19.01 -9.60
C PRO A 232 -15.75 -18.99 -10.53
N GLY A 233 -15.06 -17.85 -10.64
CA GLY A 233 -13.87 -17.72 -11.49
C GLY A 233 -14.15 -17.62 -12.99
N LYS A 234 -15.41 -17.36 -13.36
CA LYS A 234 -15.84 -17.16 -14.76
C LYS A 234 -16.26 -15.72 -15.06
N LEU A 235 -16.26 -14.86 -14.03
CA LEU A 235 -16.60 -13.45 -14.20
C LEU A 235 -15.35 -12.65 -14.57
N LYS A 236 -15.57 -11.47 -15.15
CA LYS A 236 -14.48 -10.49 -15.29
C LYS A 236 -14.12 -10.00 -13.89
N PRO A 237 -12.89 -10.22 -13.41
CA PRO A 237 -12.50 -9.81 -12.08
C PRO A 237 -12.39 -8.28 -11.98
N LEU A 238 -12.75 -7.75 -10.82
CA LEU A 238 -12.54 -6.34 -10.46
C LEU A 238 -11.05 -6.06 -10.18
N ALA A 239 -10.34 -7.07 -9.67
CA ALA A 239 -8.89 -7.05 -9.46
C ALA A 239 -8.35 -8.49 -9.47
N THR A 240 -7.09 -8.65 -9.88
CA THR A 240 -6.37 -9.92 -9.82
C THR A 240 -4.93 -9.69 -9.45
N ARG A 241 -4.40 -10.50 -8.53
CA ARG A 241 -2.99 -10.48 -8.11
C ARG A 241 -2.50 -11.89 -7.82
N ARG A 242 -1.18 -12.08 -7.83
CA ARG A 242 -0.53 -13.32 -7.42
C ARG A 242 0.57 -13.00 -6.42
N GLY A 243 0.66 -13.80 -5.37
CA GLY A 243 1.66 -13.65 -4.33
C GLY A 243 1.28 -14.38 -3.06
N SER A 244 1.94 -14.05 -1.96
CA SER A 244 1.71 -14.75 -0.70
C SER A 244 0.40 -14.33 -0.03
N LEU A 245 -0.33 -15.32 0.48
CA LEU A 245 -1.58 -15.20 1.21
C LEU A 245 -1.38 -15.68 2.66
N LEU A 246 -1.84 -14.90 3.64
CA LEU A 246 -1.84 -15.24 5.06
C LEU A 246 -3.28 -15.38 5.57
N PHE A 247 -3.59 -16.51 6.20
CA PHE A 247 -4.83 -16.70 6.95
C PHE A 247 -4.68 -16.10 8.36
N ALA A 248 -5.53 -15.13 8.68
CA ALA A 248 -5.53 -14.40 9.94
C ALA A 248 -6.84 -14.64 10.73
N HIS A 249 -6.86 -14.23 12.00
CA HIS A 249 -8.02 -14.43 12.88
C HIS A 249 -9.30 -13.71 12.40
N PHE A 250 -9.17 -12.62 11.63
CA PHE A 250 -10.28 -11.84 11.06
C PHE A 250 -10.65 -12.24 9.62
N GLY A 251 -9.80 -13.03 8.95
CA GLY A 251 -9.93 -13.31 7.52
C GLY A 251 -8.56 -13.47 6.85
N LEU A 252 -8.24 -12.61 5.89
CA LEU A 252 -7.07 -12.76 5.02
C LEU A 252 -6.16 -11.53 5.05
N SER A 253 -4.87 -11.79 5.01
CA SER A 253 -3.79 -10.80 4.93
C SER A 253 -2.69 -11.34 4.00
N GLY A 254 -1.51 -10.74 4.07
CA GLY A 254 -0.40 -11.05 3.18
C GLY A 254 -0.47 -10.27 1.87
N PRO A 255 0.66 -10.15 1.14
CA PRO A 255 0.78 -9.27 -0.01
C PRO A 255 -0.38 -9.35 -1.01
N VAL A 256 -0.79 -10.56 -1.40
CA VAL A 256 -1.82 -10.73 -2.43
C VAL A 256 -3.19 -10.23 -2.00
N ALA A 257 -3.57 -10.46 -0.73
CA ALA A 257 -4.84 -9.97 -0.17
C ALA A 257 -4.82 -8.45 -0.02
N LEU A 258 -3.71 -7.88 0.45
CA LEU A 258 -3.55 -6.45 0.61
C LEU A 258 -3.64 -5.74 -0.75
N ASP A 259 -2.99 -6.24 -1.80
CA ASP A 259 -3.01 -5.61 -3.13
C ASP A 259 -4.40 -5.59 -3.78
N VAL A 260 -5.22 -6.63 -3.58
CA VAL A 260 -6.58 -6.66 -4.15
C VAL A 260 -7.61 -5.92 -3.29
N SER A 261 -7.28 -5.61 -2.03
CA SER A 261 -8.21 -5.01 -1.05
C SER A 261 -8.85 -3.70 -1.50
N ARG A 262 -8.18 -2.92 -2.36
CA ARG A 262 -8.71 -1.66 -2.92
C ARG A 262 -10.00 -1.86 -3.73
N ALA A 263 -10.12 -2.97 -4.44
CA ALA A 263 -11.35 -3.28 -5.18
C ALA A 263 -12.52 -3.58 -4.24
N ILE A 264 -12.23 -4.09 -3.04
CA ILE A 264 -13.22 -4.39 -2.01
C ILE A 264 -13.63 -3.11 -1.28
N SER A 265 -12.66 -2.33 -0.79
CA SER A 265 -12.93 -1.09 -0.06
C SER A 265 -13.58 -0.01 -0.93
N GLY A 266 -13.36 -0.04 -2.25
CA GLY A 266 -14.01 0.84 -3.21
C GLY A 266 -15.38 0.38 -3.69
N HIS A 267 -15.84 -0.81 -3.31
CA HIS A 267 -17.16 -1.30 -3.72
C HIS A 267 -18.23 -0.82 -2.73
N PRO A 268 -19.41 -0.33 -3.20
CA PRO A 268 -20.46 0.19 -2.33
C PRO A 268 -21.09 -0.90 -1.44
N ARG A 269 -21.01 -2.17 -1.86
CA ARG A 269 -21.50 -3.33 -1.09
C ARG A 269 -20.42 -4.42 -1.07
N PRO A 270 -19.38 -4.33 -0.23
CA PRO A 270 -18.29 -5.30 -0.18
C PRO A 270 -18.76 -6.75 0.09
N GLN A 271 -19.90 -6.91 0.77
CA GLN A 271 -20.53 -8.19 1.03
C GLN A 271 -21.05 -8.92 -0.22
N ASP A 272 -21.19 -8.21 -1.34
CA ASP A 272 -21.55 -8.78 -2.63
C ASP A 272 -20.31 -9.32 -3.38
N LEU A 273 -19.14 -9.36 -2.75
CA LEU A 273 -17.91 -9.80 -3.40
C LEU A 273 -17.44 -11.14 -2.85
N ASP A 274 -16.80 -11.89 -3.72
CA ASP A 274 -16.07 -13.11 -3.38
C ASP A 274 -14.61 -12.98 -3.82
N LEU A 275 -13.73 -13.62 -3.05
CA LEU A 275 -12.38 -13.92 -3.50
C LEU A 275 -12.37 -15.28 -4.17
N ILE A 276 -11.75 -15.35 -5.35
CA ILE A 276 -11.46 -16.59 -6.04
C ILE A 276 -9.96 -16.86 -5.89
N CYS A 277 -9.63 -17.88 -5.12
CA CYS A 277 -8.26 -18.28 -4.80
C CYS A 277 -7.85 -19.52 -5.61
N ASP A 278 -6.79 -19.37 -6.38
CA ASP A 278 -6.06 -20.47 -7.02
C ASP A 278 -4.78 -20.73 -6.22
N PHE A 279 -4.77 -21.85 -5.50
CA PHE A 279 -3.65 -22.30 -4.67
C PHE A 279 -2.55 -23.01 -5.45
N LEU A 280 -2.75 -23.25 -6.75
CA LEU A 280 -1.78 -23.89 -7.64
C LEU A 280 -1.57 -23.04 -8.92
N PRO A 281 -1.25 -21.73 -8.80
CA PRO A 281 -1.29 -20.81 -9.94
C PRO A 281 -0.19 -21.05 -10.99
N GLY A 282 0.78 -21.93 -10.72
CA GLY A 282 1.77 -22.39 -11.68
C GLY A 282 1.26 -23.42 -12.70
N GLU A 283 0.11 -24.04 -12.42
CA GLU A 283 -0.47 -25.08 -13.28
C GLU A 283 -1.83 -24.63 -13.82
N SER A 284 -2.19 -25.05 -15.04
CA SER A 284 -3.54 -24.82 -15.54
C SER A 284 -4.53 -25.77 -14.86
N GLU A 285 -5.81 -25.38 -14.74
CA GLU A 285 -6.85 -26.25 -14.20
C GLU A 285 -6.98 -27.58 -14.97
N ARG A 286 -6.80 -27.53 -16.30
CA ARG A 286 -6.81 -28.73 -17.15
C ARG A 286 -5.64 -29.66 -16.84
N ALA A 287 -4.43 -29.09 -16.72
CA ALA A 287 -3.25 -29.87 -16.37
C ALA A 287 -3.41 -30.53 -14.99
N PHE A 288 -3.95 -29.79 -14.01
CA PHE A 288 -4.22 -30.34 -12.69
C PHE A 288 -5.29 -31.46 -12.73
N ASP A 289 -6.39 -31.30 -13.47
CA ASP A 289 -7.38 -32.38 -13.67
C ASP A 289 -6.77 -33.63 -14.34
N ASP A 290 -5.89 -33.44 -15.33
CA ASP A 290 -5.19 -34.53 -16.00
C ASP A 290 -4.25 -35.29 -15.04
N VAL A 291 -3.54 -34.58 -14.16
CA VAL A 291 -2.71 -35.18 -13.09
C VAL A 291 -3.58 -35.95 -12.10
N VAL A 292 -4.65 -35.34 -11.58
CA VAL A 292 -5.58 -35.97 -10.63
C VAL A 292 -6.19 -37.23 -11.24
N ARG A 293 -6.64 -37.19 -12.50
CA ARG A 293 -7.20 -38.35 -13.21
C ARG A 293 -6.17 -39.48 -13.34
N THR A 294 -4.95 -39.14 -13.74
CA THR A 294 -3.88 -40.13 -13.97
C THR A 294 -3.46 -40.79 -12.66
N GLN A 295 -3.23 -40.00 -11.61
CA GLN A 295 -2.83 -40.51 -10.31
C GLN A 295 -3.95 -41.30 -9.63
N ALA A 296 -5.22 -40.88 -9.78
CA ALA A 296 -6.35 -41.62 -9.22
C ALA A 296 -6.45 -43.03 -9.81
N ALA A 297 -6.19 -43.19 -11.11
CA ALA A 297 -6.16 -44.49 -11.78
C ALA A 297 -5.00 -45.38 -11.27
N GLN A 298 -3.83 -44.79 -10.99
CA GLN A 298 -2.66 -45.52 -10.50
C GLN A 298 -2.76 -45.89 -9.00
N GLN A 299 -3.41 -45.04 -8.21
CA GLN A 299 -3.47 -45.15 -6.74
C GLN A 299 -4.85 -45.57 -6.23
N GLY A 300 -5.61 -46.32 -7.03
CA GLY A 300 -7.05 -46.58 -6.80
C GLY A 300 -7.45 -47.04 -5.38
N LYS A 301 -6.58 -47.79 -4.69
CA LYS A 301 -6.83 -48.28 -3.31
C LYS A 301 -6.55 -47.25 -2.20
N LYS A 302 -5.81 -46.19 -2.49
CA LYS A 302 -5.45 -45.14 -1.53
C LYS A 302 -6.57 -44.09 -1.46
N GLY A 303 -6.58 -43.31 -0.37
CA GLY A 303 -7.48 -42.16 -0.23
C GLY A 303 -7.05 -40.99 -1.13
N VAL A 304 -8.00 -40.12 -1.49
CA VAL A 304 -7.78 -38.97 -2.40
C VAL A 304 -6.74 -37.96 -1.93
N THR A 305 -6.35 -37.98 -0.66
CA THR A 305 -5.30 -37.10 -0.12
C THR A 305 -3.95 -37.29 -0.81
N VAL A 306 -3.68 -38.46 -1.39
CA VAL A 306 -2.46 -38.73 -2.17
C VAL A 306 -2.40 -37.98 -3.50
N LEU A 307 -3.51 -37.40 -3.95
CA LEU A 307 -3.63 -36.63 -5.19
C LEU A 307 -3.29 -35.15 -4.99
N ILE A 308 -3.03 -34.73 -3.75
CA ILE A 308 -2.83 -33.32 -3.38
C ILE A 308 -1.33 -33.00 -3.40
N PRO A 309 -0.90 -31.91 -4.04
CA PRO A 309 0.51 -31.50 -4.04
C PRO A 309 1.07 -31.30 -2.63
N GLU A 310 2.23 -31.89 -2.35
CA GLU A 310 2.89 -31.87 -1.03
C GLU A 310 3.25 -30.45 -0.54
N ILE A 311 3.34 -29.48 -1.47
CA ILE A 311 3.59 -28.07 -1.15
C ILE A 311 2.46 -27.42 -0.34
N LEU A 312 1.25 -27.98 -0.36
CA LEU A 312 0.11 -27.43 0.37
C LEU A 312 0.03 -27.96 1.82
N PRO A 313 -0.10 -27.09 2.84
CA PRO A 313 -0.19 -27.52 4.23
C PRO A 313 -1.42 -28.39 4.50
N ARG A 314 -1.26 -29.48 5.26
CA ARG A 314 -2.34 -30.44 5.57
C ARG A 314 -3.64 -29.80 6.08
N ARG A 315 -3.55 -28.78 6.93
CA ARG A 315 -4.73 -28.06 7.44
C ARG A 315 -5.53 -27.38 6.33
N LEU A 316 -4.84 -26.78 5.35
CA LEU A 316 -5.49 -26.19 4.18
C LEU A 316 -6.12 -27.29 3.31
N THR A 317 -5.40 -28.38 3.06
CA THR A 317 -5.89 -29.46 2.19
C THR A 317 -7.15 -30.11 2.77
N THR A 318 -7.18 -30.39 4.08
CA THR A 318 -8.38 -30.83 4.80
C THR A 318 -9.55 -29.85 4.62
N ALA A 319 -9.31 -28.54 4.80
CA ALA A 319 -10.36 -27.54 4.64
C ALA A 319 -10.89 -27.47 3.20
N LEU A 320 -10.01 -27.55 2.20
CA LEU A 320 -10.38 -27.54 0.78
C LEU A 320 -11.21 -28.77 0.40
N LEU A 321 -10.86 -29.95 0.89
CA LEU A 321 -11.64 -31.17 0.69
C LEU A 321 -13.04 -31.09 1.31
N GLN A 322 -13.15 -30.51 2.51
CA GLN A 322 -14.44 -30.23 3.14
C GLN A 322 -15.29 -29.27 2.30
N GLN A 323 -14.69 -28.18 1.77
CA GLN A 323 -15.39 -27.27 0.85
C GLN A 323 -15.80 -27.96 -0.46
N ALA A 324 -15.00 -28.90 -0.96
CA ALA A 324 -15.31 -29.69 -2.15
C ALA A 324 -16.40 -30.77 -1.92
N GLN A 325 -16.77 -31.02 -0.67
CA GLN A 325 -17.60 -32.16 -0.27
C GLN A 325 -17.00 -33.49 -0.79
N VAL A 326 -15.70 -33.66 -0.55
CA VAL A 326 -14.94 -34.87 -0.88
C VAL A 326 -14.34 -35.41 0.42
N PRO A 327 -14.77 -36.58 0.92
CA PRO A 327 -14.20 -37.20 2.11
C PRO A 327 -12.70 -37.49 1.94
N GLU A 328 -11.90 -37.29 2.99
CA GLU A 328 -10.45 -37.53 2.94
C GLU A 328 -10.08 -39.00 2.68
N ASP A 329 -10.94 -39.90 3.14
CA ASP A 329 -10.81 -41.35 3.05
C ASP A 329 -11.47 -41.94 1.79
N LEU A 330 -12.14 -41.12 0.98
CA LEU A 330 -12.70 -41.54 -0.31
C LEU A 330 -11.58 -42.16 -1.14
N ARG A 331 -11.79 -43.37 -1.64
CA ARG A 331 -10.75 -44.05 -2.43
C ARG A 331 -10.61 -43.38 -3.78
N CYS A 332 -9.39 -43.30 -4.29
CA CYS A 332 -9.12 -42.77 -5.63
C CYS A 332 -9.95 -43.48 -6.73
N ALA A 333 -10.20 -44.78 -6.59
CA ALA A 333 -11.06 -45.53 -7.52
C ALA A 333 -12.54 -45.13 -7.48
N GLU A 334 -12.99 -44.52 -6.38
CA GLU A 334 -14.36 -44.05 -6.15
C GLU A 334 -14.55 -42.57 -6.52
N LEU A 335 -13.46 -41.87 -6.90
CA LEU A 335 -13.49 -40.47 -7.30
C LEU A 335 -14.08 -40.31 -8.71
N GLY A 336 -15.41 -40.30 -8.78
CA GLY A 336 -16.16 -40.07 -10.02
C GLY A 336 -15.93 -38.67 -10.62
N LYS A 337 -16.39 -38.49 -11.86
CA LYS A 337 -16.18 -37.25 -12.64
C LYS A 337 -16.63 -35.98 -11.89
N GLU A 338 -17.79 -36.00 -11.26
CA GLU A 338 -18.34 -34.85 -10.54
C GLU A 338 -17.53 -34.52 -9.28
N ALA A 339 -17.21 -35.54 -8.47
CA ALA A 339 -16.39 -35.38 -7.27
C ALA A 339 -14.98 -34.88 -7.62
N ARG A 340 -14.39 -35.40 -8.71
CA ARG A 340 -13.11 -34.92 -9.25
C ARG A 340 -13.19 -33.46 -9.68
N SER A 341 -14.26 -33.06 -10.37
CA SER A 341 -14.45 -31.67 -10.78
C SER A 341 -14.54 -30.73 -9.58
N ARG A 342 -15.23 -31.13 -8.50
CA ARG A 342 -15.29 -30.35 -7.25
C ARG A 342 -13.94 -30.31 -6.54
N PHE A 343 -13.22 -31.43 -6.49
CA PHE A 343 -11.85 -31.51 -5.98
C PHE A 343 -10.96 -30.49 -6.70
N VAL A 344 -10.87 -30.57 -8.03
CA VAL A 344 -10.06 -29.65 -8.85
C VAL A 344 -10.46 -28.20 -8.63
N ALA A 345 -11.78 -27.91 -8.63
CA ALA A 345 -12.28 -26.56 -8.38
C ALA A 345 -11.89 -26.01 -6.99
N ALA A 346 -11.84 -26.84 -5.95
CA ALA A 346 -11.46 -26.39 -4.61
C ALA A 346 -10.00 -25.92 -4.51
N PHE A 347 -9.09 -26.44 -5.34
CA PHE A 347 -7.70 -25.97 -5.38
C PHE A 347 -7.49 -24.80 -6.35
N LYS A 348 -8.25 -24.78 -7.46
CA LYS A 348 -8.04 -23.83 -8.56
C LYS A 348 -8.94 -22.60 -8.51
N ARG A 349 -10.08 -22.68 -7.84
CA ARG A 349 -11.12 -21.63 -7.77
C ARG A 349 -11.83 -21.64 -6.42
N CYS A 350 -11.07 -21.75 -5.34
CA CYS A 350 -11.63 -21.73 -4.00
C CYS A 350 -12.33 -20.39 -3.73
N VAL A 351 -13.58 -20.44 -3.30
CA VAL A 351 -14.37 -19.23 -3.02
C VAL A 351 -14.26 -18.86 -1.55
N ILE A 352 -13.89 -17.62 -1.27
CA ILE A 352 -13.96 -17.04 0.08
C ILE A 352 -14.88 -15.82 0.04
N PRO A 353 -16.08 -15.91 0.67
CA PRO A 353 -16.99 -14.79 0.79
C PRO A 353 -16.37 -13.60 1.52
N VAL A 354 -16.48 -12.40 0.95
CA VAL A 354 -15.99 -11.18 1.60
C VAL A 354 -17.08 -10.61 2.50
N SER A 355 -16.70 -10.14 3.69
CA SER A 355 -17.56 -9.31 4.55
C SER A 355 -17.12 -7.84 4.59
N GLY A 356 -15.89 -7.53 4.18
CA GLY A 356 -15.36 -6.17 4.14
C GLY A 356 -13.84 -6.13 4.29
N THR A 357 -13.34 -5.05 4.90
CA THR A 357 -11.93 -4.87 5.27
C THR A 357 -11.83 -4.33 6.70
N LEU A 358 -10.64 -4.36 7.29
CA LEU A 358 -10.40 -3.79 8.62
C LEU A 358 -10.37 -2.25 8.67
N GLY A 359 -10.64 -1.57 7.55
CA GLY A 359 -10.71 -0.11 7.47
C GLY A 359 -9.38 0.62 7.67
N PHE A 360 -9.44 1.96 7.77
CA PHE A 360 -8.25 2.82 7.85
C PHE A 360 -7.34 2.52 9.04
N GLY A 361 -7.88 2.04 10.16
CA GLY A 361 -7.09 1.70 11.34
C GLY A 361 -6.07 0.57 11.11
N LYS A 362 -6.22 -0.20 10.03
CA LYS A 362 -5.33 -1.32 9.66
C LYS A 362 -4.83 -1.25 8.21
N ALA A 363 -5.20 -0.20 7.47
CA ALA A 363 -4.71 0.03 6.11
C ALA A 363 -3.26 0.50 6.15
N GLU A 364 -2.43 0.05 5.20
CA GLU A 364 -1.09 0.62 5.03
C GLU A 364 -1.16 1.96 4.29
N VAL A 365 -2.09 2.12 3.35
CA VAL A 365 -2.21 3.34 2.53
C VAL A 365 -3.66 3.76 2.31
N THR A 366 -3.82 4.99 1.85
CA THR A 366 -5.08 5.61 1.43
C THR A 366 -5.09 5.63 -0.09
N SER A 367 -6.14 5.10 -0.70
CA SER A 367 -6.42 5.30 -2.13
C SER A 367 -7.38 6.48 -2.29
N GLY A 368 -7.25 7.28 -3.35
CA GLY A 368 -7.87 8.60 -3.42
C GLY A 368 -6.96 9.68 -2.82
N GLY A 369 -7.41 10.93 -2.84
CA GLY A 369 -6.62 12.08 -2.40
C GLY A 369 -6.84 13.30 -3.29
N ILE A 370 -5.91 14.25 -3.25
CA ILE A 370 -5.98 15.44 -4.12
C ILE A 370 -5.80 15.04 -5.58
N SER A 371 -6.72 15.52 -6.42
CA SER A 371 -6.76 15.22 -7.85
C SER A 371 -5.45 15.57 -8.54
N LEU A 372 -4.85 14.58 -9.19
CA LEU A 372 -3.61 14.75 -9.96
C LEU A 372 -3.75 15.70 -11.15
N ALA A 373 -4.98 15.92 -11.63
CA ALA A 373 -5.25 16.85 -12.73
C ALA A 373 -4.92 18.31 -12.33
N GLU A 374 -5.01 18.62 -11.04
CA GLU A 374 -4.86 19.98 -10.48
C GLU A 374 -3.47 20.23 -9.90
N VAL A 375 -2.55 19.26 -10.03
CA VAL A 375 -1.16 19.36 -9.58
C VAL A 375 -0.25 19.23 -10.80
N ASP A 376 0.78 20.06 -10.91
CA ASP A 376 1.78 19.95 -11.97
C ASP A 376 2.73 18.80 -11.64
N SER A 377 2.74 17.76 -12.48
CA SER A 377 3.59 16.58 -12.30
C SER A 377 5.10 16.88 -12.36
N LYS A 378 5.50 18.03 -12.91
CA LYS A 378 6.92 18.44 -13.04
C LYS A 378 7.46 19.20 -11.84
N THR A 379 6.58 19.75 -10.99
CA THR A 379 6.99 20.60 -9.85
C THR A 379 6.31 20.24 -8.54
N MET A 380 5.24 19.44 -8.58
CA MET A 380 4.32 19.18 -7.47
C MET A 380 3.51 20.40 -7.01
N GLN A 381 3.57 21.51 -7.76
CA GLN A 381 2.82 22.73 -7.45
C GLN A 381 1.34 22.57 -7.82
N SER A 382 0.47 23.17 -7.02
CA SER A 382 -0.92 23.39 -7.36
C SER A 382 -1.04 24.24 -8.62
N LYS A 383 -1.91 23.84 -9.54
CA LYS A 383 -2.31 24.65 -10.71
C LYS A 383 -3.34 25.72 -10.36
N LEU A 384 -3.91 25.68 -9.16
CA LEU A 384 -4.99 26.56 -8.70
C LEU A 384 -4.51 27.62 -7.70
N VAL A 385 -3.44 27.30 -6.96
CA VAL A 385 -2.88 28.12 -5.90
C VAL A 385 -1.35 28.23 -6.13
N PRO A 386 -0.88 29.31 -6.77
CA PRO A 386 0.56 29.57 -6.84
C PRO A 386 1.18 29.57 -5.43
N GLY A 387 2.36 28.95 -5.31
CA GLY A 387 3.06 28.78 -4.04
C GLY A 387 2.60 27.58 -3.18
N LEU A 388 1.48 26.93 -3.49
CA LEU A 388 1.06 25.71 -2.78
C LEU A 388 1.56 24.45 -3.48
N TYR A 389 2.05 23.48 -2.73
CA TYR A 389 2.58 22.21 -3.24
C TYR A 389 1.98 21.02 -2.50
N PHE A 390 1.91 19.88 -3.16
CA PHE A 390 1.41 18.62 -2.59
C PHE A 390 2.38 17.48 -2.87
N ALA A 391 2.75 16.72 -1.85
CA ALA A 391 3.61 15.55 -2.03
C ALA A 391 3.28 14.40 -1.08
N GLY A 392 3.60 13.18 -1.51
CA GLY A 392 3.27 11.94 -0.81
C GLY A 392 1.79 11.56 -0.87
N GLU A 393 1.35 10.77 0.11
CA GLU A 393 0.03 10.09 0.18
C GLU A 393 -1.18 11.05 0.31
N VAL A 394 -0.95 12.37 0.34
CA VAL A 394 -2.04 13.36 0.22
C VAL A 394 -2.55 13.45 -1.23
N LEU A 395 -1.72 13.08 -2.20
CA LEU A 395 -2.11 12.98 -3.61
C LEU A 395 -2.94 11.73 -3.86
N ASP A 396 -3.77 11.72 -4.90
CA ASP A 396 -4.44 10.51 -5.40
C ASP A 396 -3.43 9.55 -6.07
N LEU A 397 -2.57 8.96 -5.24
CA LEU A 397 -1.51 8.03 -5.61
C LEU A 397 -1.45 6.89 -4.60
N ASP A 398 -1.81 5.69 -5.04
CA ASP A 398 -1.64 4.47 -4.25
C ASP A 398 -1.02 3.33 -5.08
N GLY A 399 0.15 2.88 -4.64
CA GLY A 399 0.89 1.79 -5.24
C GLY A 399 0.65 0.45 -4.52
N PRO A 400 1.11 -0.66 -5.11
CA PRO A 400 1.02 -1.98 -4.48
C PRO A 400 1.96 -2.08 -3.26
N ILE A 401 1.79 -3.15 -2.49
CA ILE A 401 2.72 -3.49 -1.43
C ILE A 401 4.12 -3.74 -2.00
N GLY A 402 5.16 -3.31 -1.29
CA GLY A 402 6.55 -3.60 -1.70
C GLY A 402 7.51 -2.42 -1.75
N GLY A 403 7.17 -1.27 -1.15
CA GLY A 403 8.06 -0.11 -1.06
C GLY A 403 7.73 0.99 -2.07
N PHE A 404 6.82 0.71 -3.01
CA PHE A 404 6.36 1.65 -4.04
C PHE A 404 5.77 2.94 -3.48
N ASN A 405 5.02 2.86 -2.38
CA ASN A 405 4.41 4.03 -1.73
C ASN A 405 5.44 4.93 -1.04
N PHE A 406 6.47 4.35 -0.41
CA PHE A 406 7.59 5.16 0.09
C PHE A 406 8.38 5.78 -1.04
N GLN A 407 8.69 5.02 -2.10
CA GLN A 407 9.36 5.57 -3.27
C GLN A 407 8.63 6.80 -3.81
N ALA A 408 7.31 6.70 -4.04
CA ALA A 408 6.54 7.85 -4.52
C ALA A 408 6.54 9.02 -3.52
N ALA A 409 6.41 8.75 -2.22
CA ALA A 409 6.46 9.80 -1.21
C ALA A 409 7.80 10.53 -1.19
N PHE A 410 8.91 9.80 -1.21
CA PHE A 410 10.25 10.36 -1.26
C PHE A 410 10.50 11.14 -2.56
N SER A 411 10.15 10.56 -3.71
CA SER A 411 10.35 11.20 -5.01
C SER A 411 9.55 12.48 -5.18
N THR A 412 8.26 12.47 -4.81
CA THR A 412 7.40 13.66 -4.91
C THR A 412 7.84 14.73 -3.92
N GLY A 413 8.21 14.34 -2.69
CA GLY A 413 8.77 15.27 -1.70
C GLY A 413 10.06 15.92 -2.18
N TRP A 414 11.01 15.13 -2.68
CA TRP A 414 12.27 15.62 -3.22
C TRP A 414 12.10 16.57 -4.39
N LEU A 415 11.21 16.24 -5.34
CA LEU A 415 10.90 17.11 -6.47
C LEU A 415 10.28 18.44 -6.01
N ALA A 416 9.29 18.37 -5.11
CA ALA A 416 8.67 19.58 -4.53
C ALA A 416 9.73 20.47 -3.89
N GLY A 417 10.59 19.90 -3.03
CA GLY A 417 11.69 20.63 -2.39
C GLY A 417 12.70 21.25 -3.37
N GLY A 418 12.84 20.69 -4.57
CA GLY A 418 13.63 21.28 -5.65
C GLY A 418 13.02 22.54 -6.27
N CYS A 419 11.71 22.73 -6.12
CA CYS A 419 10.92 23.81 -6.71
C CYS A 419 10.44 24.85 -5.67
N LEU A 420 10.51 24.54 -4.37
CA LEU A 420 10.05 25.40 -3.27
C LEU A 420 10.83 26.73 -3.13
#